data_AF-A0A0K0FLI2-F1
#
_entry.id   AF-A0A0K0FLI2-F1
#
_cell.length_a   1.000
_cell.length_b   1.000
_cell.length_c   1.000
_cell.angle_alpha   90.00
_cell.angle_beta   90.00
_cell.angle_gamma   90.00
#
_symmetry.space_group_name_H-M   'P 1'
#
loop_
_entity.id
_entity.type
_entity.pdbx_description
1 polymer ?
#
loop_
_entity_poly.entity_id
_entity_poly.type
_entity_poly.pdbx_seq_one_letter_code
_entity_poly.pdbx_strand_id
1 'polypeptide(L)'
;MCEKKDHDNLKLSVKNQPKSKFFTDGSKKLLEVIPSADKFKEALSKLDSSKRKTILESLKEYKTSTTLSYLDLFKKLIPLIKQNESTIILGIALYIKEEDKVKFLIECVKSGIIGNEATH
;
A
#
# COMPACT_ATOMS: atom_id res chain seq x y z
N MET A 1 -23.23 -55.07 26.70
CA MET A 1 -22.31 -54.84 25.57
C MET A 1 -22.66 -53.47 25.00
N CYS A 2 -22.10 -52.38 25.54
CA CYS A 2 -20.83 -51.74 25.16
C CYS A 2 -20.78 -51.25 23.70
N GLU A 3 -20.95 -49.92 23.58
CA GLU A 3 -20.19 -48.94 22.78
C GLU A 3 -20.05 -49.08 21.25
N LYS A 4 -20.60 -48.09 20.52
CA LYS A 4 -19.94 -47.25 19.49
C LYS A 4 -20.57 -45.83 19.57
N LYS A 5 -19.91 -44.70 19.88
CA LYS A 5 -18.73 -44.00 19.27
C LYS A 5 -19.06 -43.63 17.81
N ASP A 6 -19.02 -42.39 17.30
CA ASP A 6 -18.22 -41.18 17.56
C ASP A 6 -19.06 -39.95 17.10
N HIS A 7 -19.16 -38.86 17.87
CA HIS A 7 -18.26 -37.70 17.90
C HIS A 7 -18.17 -36.93 16.56
N ASP A 8 -18.66 -35.69 16.61
CA ASP A 8 -18.45 -34.59 15.68
C ASP A 8 -17.13 -34.67 14.90
N ASN A 9 -17.24 -34.57 13.58
CA ASN A 9 -16.20 -33.86 12.84
C ASN A 9 -16.83 -33.08 11.68
N LEU A 10 -17.15 -31.83 12.00
CA LEU A 10 -17.29 -30.72 11.07
C LEU A 10 -16.09 -30.73 10.10
N LYS A 11 -16.23 -31.40 8.97
CA LYS A 11 -15.27 -31.33 7.88
C LYS A 11 -15.48 -29.99 7.17
N LEU A 12 -15.01 -28.93 7.82
CA LEU A 12 -14.80 -27.62 7.21
C LEU A 12 -13.73 -27.79 6.13
N SER A 13 -14.17 -28.21 4.95
CA SER A 13 -13.32 -28.20 3.76
C SER A 13 -13.08 -26.75 3.40
N VAL A 14 -12.00 -26.20 3.95
CA VAL A 14 -11.27 -25.05 3.42
C VAL A 14 -10.86 -25.43 2.00
N LYS A 15 -11.72 -25.12 1.03
CA LYS A 15 -11.36 -25.14 -0.37
C LYS A 15 -11.87 -23.87 -1.04
N ASN A 16 -10.88 -23.01 -1.26
CA ASN A 16 -10.83 -22.04 -2.33
C ASN A 16 -11.78 -20.86 -2.15
N GLN A 17 -11.35 -19.91 -1.31
CA GLN A 17 -11.61 -18.52 -1.64
C GLN A 17 -11.30 -18.30 -3.12
N PRO A 18 -12.23 -17.76 -3.92
CA PRO A 18 -11.93 -17.39 -5.28
C PRO A 18 -10.80 -16.37 -5.22
N LYS A 19 -9.65 -16.74 -5.80
CA LYS A 19 -8.59 -15.81 -6.22
C LYS A 19 -9.29 -14.60 -6.81
N SER A 20 -9.21 -13.47 -6.10
CA SER A 20 -9.75 -12.18 -6.51
C SER A 20 -9.25 -11.87 -7.92
N LYS A 21 -10.09 -12.19 -8.93
CA LYS A 21 -9.86 -11.92 -10.35
C LYS A 21 -10.47 -10.58 -10.77
N PHE A 22 -10.73 -9.68 -9.81
CA PHE A 22 -11.44 -8.42 -10.05
C PHE A 22 -10.56 -7.16 -10.09
N PHE A 23 -9.24 -7.31 -10.19
CA PHE A 23 -8.30 -6.19 -10.20
C PHE A 23 -7.23 -6.33 -11.31
N THR A 24 -7.62 -6.64 -12.55
CA THR A 24 -6.63 -6.94 -13.60
C THR A 24 -6.27 -5.77 -14.52
N ASP A 25 -7.06 -4.70 -14.58
CA ASP A 25 -6.80 -3.59 -15.52
C ASP A 25 -6.38 -2.30 -14.79
N GLY A 26 -7.27 -1.72 -13.98
CA GLY A 26 -6.98 -0.48 -13.25
C GLY A 26 -5.82 -0.58 -12.26
N SER A 27 -5.62 -1.73 -11.63
CA SER A 27 -4.53 -1.95 -10.68
C SER A 27 -3.15 -2.04 -11.33
N LYS A 28 -3.08 -2.55 -12.57
CA LYS A 28 -1.83 -2.54 -13.34
C LYS A 28 -1.46 -1.12 -13.73
N LYS A 29 -2.46 -0.34 -14.18
CA LYS A 29 -2.32 1.08 -14.47
C LYS A 29 -1.85 1.89 -13.26
N LEU A 30 -2.27 1.52 -12.04
CA LEU A 30 -1.77 2.12 -10.80
C LEU A 30 -0.30 1.80 -10.53
N LEU A 31 0.17 0.60 -10.88
CA LEU A 31 1.59 0.29 -10.74
C LEU A 31 2.45 1.07 -11.74
N GLU A 32 1.90 1.41 -12.91
CA GLU A 32 2.57 2.24 -13.93
C GLU A 32 2.73 3.71 -13.52
N VAL A 33 1.88 4.23 -12.61
CA VAL A 33 2.04 5.59 -12.08
C VAL A 33 3.13 5.71 -11.01
N ILE A 34 3.68 4.59 -10.53
CA ILE A 34 4.79 4.62 -9.56
C ILE A 34 6.02 5.23 -10.26
N PRO A 35 6.57 6.35 -9.76
CA PRO A 35 7.74 6.95 -10.37
C PRO A 35 8.97 6.05 -10.16
N SER A 36 9.95 6.19 -11.05
CA SER A 36 11.25 5.56 -10.87
C SER A 36 11.92 6.04 -9.58
N ALA A 37 12.79 5.20 -9.00
CA ALA A 37 13.51 5.52 -7.77
C ALA A 37 14.29 6.85 -7.87
N ASP A 38 14.85 7.19 -9.03
CA ASP A 38 15.51 8.47 -9.26
C ASP A 38 14.56 9.67 -9.18
N LYS A 39 13.38 9.59 -9.80
CA LYS A 39 12.37 10.65 -9.68
C LYS A 39 11.89 10.83 -8.25
N PHE A 40 11.74 9.74 -7.51
CA PHE A 40 11.42 9.80 -6.09
C PHE A 40 12.53 10.48 -5.28
N LYS A 41 13.80 10.13 -5.51
CA LYS A 41 14.95 10.78 -4.85
C LYS A 41 15.04 12.27 -5.19
N GLU A 42 14.82 12.64 -6.45
CA GLU A 42 14.81 14.03 -6.88
C GLU A 42 13.69 14.82 -6.18
N ALA A 43 12.48 14.25 -6.12
CA ALA A 43 11.35 14.86 -5.42
C ALA A 43 11.62 15.00 -3.92
N LEU A 44 12.19 13.97 -3.27
CA LEU A 44 12.64 14.05 -1.88
C LEU A 44 13.73 15.11 -1.66
N SER A 45 14.58 15.38 -2.65
CA SER A 45 15.62 16.41 -2.55
C SER A 45 15.08 17.83 -2.62
N LYS A 46 13.91 18.03 -3.22
CA LYS A 46 13.20 19.33 -3.28
C LYS A 46 12.40 19.60 -2.00
N LEU A 47 12.16 18.54 -1.23
CA LEU A 47 11.41 18.58 0.01
C LEU A 47 12.29 19.11 1.16
N ASP A 48 11.65 19.76 2.12
CA ASP A 48 12.34 20.31 3.30
C ASP A 48 13.12 19.22 4.06
N SER A 49 14.33 19.54 4.53
CA SER A 49 15.22 18.56 5.16
C SER A 49 14.56 17.85 6.35
N SER A 50 13.75 18.59 7.12
CA SER A 50 13.00 18.03 8.24
C SER A 50 11.96 17.00 7.78
N LYS A 51 11.14 17.36 6.79
CA LYS A 51 10.11 16.47 6.25
C LYS A 51 10.72 15.25 5.56
N ARG A 52 11.82 15.43 4.83
CA ARG A 52 12.54 14.35 4.15
C ARG A 52 13.04 13.33 5.16
N LYS A 53 13.59 13.81 6.28
CA LYS A 53 14.02 12.96 7.38
C LYS A 53 12.85 12.17 7.96
N THR A 54 11.71 12.82 8.21
CA THR A 54 10.50 12.13 8.72
C THR A 54 9.98 11.05 7.76
N ILE A 55 9.98 11.32 6.45
CA ILE A 55 9.56 10.34 5.44
C ILE A 55 10.50 9.13 5.47
N LEU A 56 11.82 9.35 5.42
CA LEU A 56 12.81 8.27 5.44
C LEU A 56 12.77 7.46 6.74
N GLU A 57 12.60 8.11 7.89
CA GLU A 57 12.45 7.43 9.18
C GLU A 57 11.18 6.58 9.21
N SER A 58 10.04 7.09 8.73
CA SER A 58 8.79 6.34 8.71
C SER A 58 8.83 5.16 7.75
N LEU A 59 9.48 5.32 6.58
CA LEU A 59 9.72 4.22 5.64
C LEU A 59 10.62 3.14 6.25
N LYS A 60 11.67 3.55 6.95
CA LYS A 60 12.57 2.63 7.66
C LYS A 60 11.82 1.88 8.76
N GLU A 61 11.05 2.60 9.57
CA GLU A 61 10.21 2.05 10.64
C GLU A 61 9.24 1.00 10.09
N TYR A 62 8.52 1.32 9.01
CA TYR A 62 7.64 0.38 8.31
C TYR A 62 8.37 -0.87 7.81
N LYS A 63 9.59 -0.71 7.27
CA LYS A 63 10.39 -1.86 6.81
C LYS A 63 10.88 -2.76 7.95
N THR A 64 11.24 -2.17 9.08
CA THR A 64 11.77 -2.90 10.24
C THR A 64 10.69 -3.48 11.12
N SER A 65 9.48 -2.93 11.06
CA SER A 65 8.40 -3.29 11.95
C SER A 65 7.48 -4.33 11.30
N THR A 66 7.21 -5.42 12.02
CA THR A 66 6.36 -6.52 11.54
C THR A 66 4.88 -6.25 11.77
N THR A 67 4.54 -5.27 12.61
CA THR A 67 3.16 -4.94 13.02
C THR A 67 2.58 -3.73 12.31
N LEU A 68 3.43 -2.95 11.63
CA LEU A 68 3.07 -1.67 11.03
C LEU A 68 2.42 -1.90 9.67
N SER A 69 1.19 -1.39 9.51
CA SER A 69 0.43 -1.51 8.26
C SER A 69 0.72 -0.34 7.33
N TYR A 70 0.51 -0.54 6.02
CA TYR A 70 0.64 0.53 5.02
C TYR A 70 -0.29 1.72 5.33
N LEU A 71 -1.44 1.48 5.98
CA LEU A 71 -2.37 2.53 6.39
C LEU A 71 -1.79 3.45 7.47
N ASP A 72 -1.00 2.90 8.38
CA ASP A 72 -0.38 3.67 9.46
C ASP A 72 0.70 4.60 8.89
N LEU A 73 1.51 4.05 7.98
CA LEU A 73 2.47 4.80 7.18
C LEU A 73 1.77 5.89 6.35
N PHE A 74 0.65 5.56 5.70
CA PHE A 74 -0.15 6.51 4.93
C PHE A 74 -0.63 7.67 5.80
N LYS A 75 -1.27 7.39 6.94
CA LYS A 75 -1.76 8.41 7.87
C LYS A 75 -0.65 9.31 8.41
N LYS A 76 0.56 8.79 8.58
CA LYS A 76 1.73 9.55 9.03
C LYS A 76 2.33 10.42 7.93
N LEU A 77 2.38 9.93 6.69
CA LEU A 77 3.07 10.58 5.58
C LEU A 77 2.20 11.54 4.76
N ILE A 78 0.93 11.21 4.53
CA ILE A 78 0.02 12.07 3.78
C ILE A 78 -0.10 13.50 4.33
N PRO A 79 -0.26 13.76 5.65
CA PRO A 79 -0.35 15.13 6.13
C PRO A 79 0.96 15.92 6.01
N LEU A 80 2.10 15.25 5.87
CA LEU A 80 3.42 15.89 5.74
C LEU A 80 3.71 16.34 4.30
N ILE A 81 3.14 15.62 3.33
CA ILE A 81 3.38 15.80 1.90
C ILE A 81 2.24 16.63 1.31
N LYS A 82 2.58 17.73 0.61
CA LYS A 82 1.55 18.58 -0.02
C LYS A 82 0.89 17.83 -1.18
N GLN A 83 -0.35 18.19 -1.51
CA GLN A 83 -1.08 17.60 -2.65
C GLN A 83 -0.33 17.72 -3.99
N ASN A 84 0.49 18.78 -4.15
CA ASN A 84 1.32 18.99 -5.33
C ASN A 84 2.58 18.08 -5.40
N GLU A 85 2.80 17.24 -4.39
CA GLU A 85 3.95 16.33 -4.28
C GLU A 85 3.52 14.87 -4.34
N SER A 86 2.53 14.60 -5.20
CA SER A 86 2.03 13.26 -5.54
C SER A 86 3.16 12.30 -5.94
N THR A 87 4.23 12.78 -6.57
CA THR A 87 5.42 11.97 -6.90
C THR A 87 6.08 11.34 -5.67
N ILE A 88 6.08 12.04 -4.54
CA ILE A 88 6.67 11.52 -3.29
C ILE A 88 5.75 10.45 -2.70
N ILE A 89 4.44 10.71 -2.73
CA ILE A 89 3.44 9.75 -2.23
C ILE A 89 3.43 8.48 -3.06
N LEU A 90 3.46 8.61 -4.39
CA LEU A 90 3.60 7.50 -5.30
C LEU A 90 4.93 6.76 -5.13
N GLY A 91 6.03 7.48 -4.92
CA GLY A 91 7.34 6.89 -4.71
C GLY A 91 7.47 6.13 -3.38
N ILE A 92 6.65 6.45 -2.36
CA ILE A 92 6.54 5.62 -1.14
C ILE A 92 6.12 4.18 -1.49
N ALA A 93 5.30 3.99 -2.52
CA ALA A 93 4.88 2.66 -2.97
C ALA A 93 6.06 1.77 -3.40
N LEU A 94 7.22 2.34 -3.74
CA LEU A 94 8.46 1.57 -4.01
C LEU A 94 8.95 0.79 -2.77
N TYR A 95 8.61 1.29 -1.57
CA TYR A 95 9.05 0.74 -0.28
C TYR A 95 7.96 -0.06 0.44
N ILE A 96 6.71 0.03 -0.01
CA ILE A 96 5.60 -0.80 0.48
C ILE A 96 5.77 -2.25 0.00
N LYS A 97 5.33 -3.20 0.83
CA LYS A 97 5.29 -4.63 0.46
C LYS A 97 4.43 -4.84 -0.78
N GLU A 98 4.85 -5.74 -1.66
CA GLU A 98 4.18 -5.95 -2.95
C GLU A 98 2.68 -6.27 -2.83
N GLU A 99 2.30 -7.05 -1.82
CA GLU A 99 0.90 -7.39 -1.49
C GLU A 99 0.03 -6.19 -1.08
N ASP A 100 0.65 -5.11 -0.61
CA ASP A 100 -0.03 -3.91 -0.13
C ASP A 100 0.15 -2.70 -1.07
N LYS A 101 1.06 -2.77 -2.06
CA LYS A 101 1.31 -1.67 -3.01
C LYS A 101 0.02 -1.21 -3.70
N VAL A 102 -0.74 -2.15 -4.25
CA VAL A 102 -1.99 -1.84 -4.95
C VAL A 102 -3.01 -1.21 -3.99
N LYS A 103 -3.11 -1.72 -2.76
CA LYS A 103 -4.03 -1.17 -1.74
C LYS A 103 -3.62 0.26 -1.36
N PHE A 104 -2.34 0.48 -1.12
CA PHE A 104 -1.78 1.80 -0.83
C PHE A 104 -2.08 2.81 -1.96
N LEU A 105 -1.87 2.42 -3.22
CA LEU A 105 -2.15 3.27 -4.37
C LEU A 105 -3.64 3.58 -4.51
N ILE A 106 -4.52 2.60 -4.26
CA ILE A 106 -5.97 2.82 -4.23
C ILE A 106 -6.34 3.86 -3.15
N GLU A 107 -5.74 3.79 -1.97
CA GLU A 107 -5.97 4.79 -0.91
C GLU A 107 -5.45 6.19 -1.29
N CYS A 108 -4.34 6.26 -2.03
CA CYS A 108 -3.83 7.52 -2.59
C CYS A 108 -4.83 8.15 -3.58
N VAL A 109 -5.44 7.33 -4.45
CA VAL A 109 -6.49 7.79 -5.37
C VAL A 109 -7.73 8.25 -4.61
N LYS A 110 -8.21 7.47 -3.64
CA LYS A 110 -9.38 7.84 -2.81
C LYS A 110 -9.17 9.13 -2.04
N SER A 111 -7.93 9.38 -1.59
CA SER A 111 -7.58 10.60 -0.87
C SER A 111 -7.36 11.81 -1.79
N GLY A 112 -7.55 11.67 -3.10
CA GLY A 112 -7.41 12.76 -4.08
C GLY A 112 -5.98 13.26 -4.27
N ILE A 113 -5.00 12.44 -3.88
CA ILE A 113 -3.57 12.73 -4.01
C ILE A 113 -3.10 12.47 -5.44
N ILE A 114 -3.58 11.36 -6.00
CA ILE A 114 -3.44 11.05 -7.40
C ILE A 114 -4.70 11.61 -8.05
N GLY A 115 -4.57 12.81 -8.61
CA GLY A 115 -5.64 13.41 -9.40
C GLY A 115 -6.02 12.46 -10.53
N ASN A 116 -7.31 12.21 -10.71
CA ASN A 116 -7.83 11.66 -11.93
C ASN A 116 -7.65 12.72 -13.03
N GLU A 117 -6.42 12.97 -13.49
CA GLU A 117 -6.11 13.82 -14.65
C GLU A 117 -6.48 13.07 -15.94
N ALA A 118 -7.73 12.61 -16.01
CA ALA A 118 -8.36 12.00 -17.17
C ALA A 118 -9.66 12.73 -17.56
N THR A 119 -9.87 13.94 -17.06
CA THR A 119 -10.97 14.82 -17.49
C THR A 119 -10.42 16.20 -17.81
N HIS A 120 -9.83 16.35 -18.99
CA HIS A 120 -9.90 17.59 -19.76
C HIS A 120 -9.73 17.30 -21.24
#